data_AF-A0A0D3CIB4-F1
#
_entry.id   AF-A0A0D3CIB4-F1
#
_cell.length_a   1.000
_cell.length_b   1.000
_cell.length_c   1.000
_cell.angle_alpha   90.00
_cell.angle_beta   90.00
_cell.angle_gamma   90.00
#
_symmetry.space_group_name_H-M   'P 1'
#
loop_
_entity.id
_entity.type
_entity.pdbx_description
1 polymer ?
#
loop_
_entity_poly.entity_id
_entity_poly.type
_entity_poly.pdbx_seq_one_letter_code
_entity_poly.pdbx_strand_id
1 'polypeptide(L)'
;MDILPSFDFSTERFTSMHIPSSGRMFALSMTREEQKLCMLASVAADDVDVWMANKIDSTGAMSWSKFITVKRVYNNNQWMFLTGMNYLVDEKNKVIVCPGKSLDSGRFLHIVGEDKCIQVDKHDAGSRCSLLLSYAPTLVSASDIL
;
A
#
# COMPACT_ATOMS: atom_id res chain seq x y z
N MET A 1 18.58 0.87 5.47
CA MET A 1 17.70 2.03 5.22
C MET A 1 16.96 1.74 3.95
N ASP A 2 15.64 1.60 4.00
CA ASP A 2 14.83 1.49 2.80
C ASP A 2 14.71 2.89 2.17
N ILE A 3 14.93 2.99 0.86
CA ILE A 3 14.89 4.23 0.09
C ILE A 3 13.75 4.12 -0.93
N LEU A 4 12.87 5.12 -0.97
CA LEU A 4 11.85 5.21 -2.00
C LEU A 4 12.39 6.06 -3.17
N PRO A 5 12.56 5.50 -4.39
CA PRO A 5 12.93 6.28 -5.54
C PRO A 5 11.78 7.22 -5.93
N SER A 6 12.11 8.46 -6.22
CA SER A 6 11.18 9.44 -6.78
C SER A 6 11.82 10.10 -8.00
N PHE A 7 11.00 10.65 -8.89
CA PHE A 7 11.50 11.35 -10.08
C PHE A 7 11.24 12.85 -9.91
N ASP A 8 12.31 13.64 -9.93
CA ASP A 8 12.22 15.09 -9.96
C ASP A 8 12.15 15.54 -11.42
N PHE A 9 10.96 15.97 -11.84
CA PHE A 9 10.71 16.48 -13.18
C PHE A 9 11.39 17.82 -13.46
N SER A 10 11.71 18.61 -12.43
CA SER A 10 12.41 19.90 -12.62
C SER A 10 13.87 19.70 -13.01
N THR A 11 14.49 18.62 -12.53
CA THR A 11 15.89 18.31 -12.81
C THR A 11 16.08 17.08 -13.69
N GLU A 12 14.98 16.43 -14.10
CA GLU A 12 14.93 15.18 -14.87
C GLU A 12 15.79 14.06 -14.25
N ARG A 13 15.77 13.95 -12.92
CA ARG A 13 16.64 13.01 -12.19
C ARG A 13 15.87 12.17 -11.20
N PHE A 14 16.34 10.95 -11.00
CA PHE A 14 15.91 10.14 -9.87
C PHE A 14 16.51 10.68 -8.58
N THR A 15 15.67 10.84 -7.58
CA THR A 15 16.03 11.25 -6.24
C THR A 15 15.56 10.21 -5.24
N SER A 16 16.02 10.34 -3.99
CA SER A 16 15.60 9.48 -2.88
C SER A 16 14.66 10.27 -1.97
N MET A 17 13.53 9.66 -1.62
CA MET A 17 12.64 10.17 -0.57
C MET A 17 12.86 9.40 0.73
N HIS A 18 12.78 10.12 1.84
CA HIS A 18 12.83 9.53 3.17
C HIS A 18 11.54 8.76 3.47
N ILE A 19 11.72 7.55 3.97
CA ILE A 19 10.64 6.66 4.39
C ILE A 19 10.34 6.91 5.88
N PRO A 20 9.07 6.98 6.31
CA PRO A 20 8.70 7.30 7.69
C PRO A 20 8.96 6.20 8.72
N SER A 21 9.29 4.98 8.30
CA SER A 21 9.58 3.85 9.19
C SER A 21 11.03 3.40 9.04
N SER A 22 11.67 3.07 10.17
CA SER A 22 12.95 2.36 10.20
C SER A 22 12.81 0.85 9.92
N GLY A 23 11.59 0.34 9.84
CA GLY A 23 11.28 -1.06 9.60
C GLY A 23 11.12 -1.41 8.11
N ARG A 24 10.86 -2.69 7.84
CA ARG A 24 10.76 -3.23 6.48
C ARG A 24 9.51 -2.71 5.77
N MET A 25 9.67 -2.12 4.59
CA MET A 25 8.55 -1.83 3.69
C MET A 25 7.97 -3.13 3.09
N PHE A 26 6.65 -3.31 3.17
CA PHE A 26 5.95 -4.42 2.52
C PHE A 26 5.38 -4.03 1.18
N ALA A 27 4.66 -2.91 1.09
CA ALA A 27 3.93 -2.56 -0.11
C ALA A 27 3.65 -1.07 -0.22
N LEU A 28 3.43 -0.63 -1.46
CA LEU A 28 2.89 0.69 -1.78
C LEU A 28 1.51 0.54 -2.40
N SER A 29 0.65 1.51 -2.15
CA SER A 29 -0.68 1.62 -2.73
C SER A 29 -1.05 3.09 -2.87
N MET A 30 -2.24 3.36 -3.39
CA MET A 30 -2.79 4.69 -3.54
C MET A 30 -4.25 4.71 -3.13
N THR A 31 -4.69 5.77 -2.46
CA THR A 31 -6.11 5.93 -2.13
C THR A 31 -6.92 6.19 -3.40
N ARG A 32 -8.16 5.69 -3.44
CA ARG A 32 -9.00 5.83 -4.64
C ARG A 32 -9.44 7.27 -4.89
N GLU A 33 -9.70 8.02 -3.83
CA GLU A 33 -10.38 9.32 -3.90
C GLU A 33 -9.39 10.45 -4.16
N GLU A 34 -8.43 10.65 -3.26
CA GLU A 34 -7.46 11.75 -3.33
C GLU A 34 -6.12 11.34 -3.95
N GLN A 35 -5.99 10.10 -4.43
CA GLN A 35 -4.79 9.56 -5.03
C GLN A 35 -3.53 9.74 -4.17
N LYS A 36 -3.69 9.66 -2.84
CA LYS A 36 -2.57 9.77 -1.91
C LYS A 36 -1.76 8.49 -1.91
N LEU A 37 -0.44 8.60 -1.96
CA LEU A 37 0.46 7.47 -1.82
C LEU A 37 0.34 6.90 -0.41
N CYS A 38 0.21 5.58 -0.30
CA CYS A 38 0.16 4.85 0.95
C CYS A 38 1.28 3.82 1.00
N MET A 39 1.90 3.68 2.16
CA MET A 39 2.96 2.72 2.39
C MET A 39 2.62 1.82 3.57
N LEU A 40 2.69 0.51 3.35
CA LEU A 40 2.56 -0.50 4.38
C LEU A 40 3.96 -0.91 4.85
N ALA A 41 4.28 -0.67 6.11
CA ALA A 41 5.61 -0.94 6.67
C ALA A 41 5.53 -1.56 8.07
N SER A 42 6.43 -2.50 8.36
CA SER A 42 6.61 -3.05 9.70
C SER A 42 7.17 -1.96 10.64
N VAL A 43 6.70 -1.97 11.88
CA VAL A 43 7.28 -1.16 12.98
C VAL A 43 7.93 -2.07 14.02
N ALA A 44 7.27 -3.19 14.35
CA ALA A 44 7.75 -4.22 15.26
C ALA A 44 7.46 -5.63 14.70
N ALA A 45 7.73 -6.68 15.48
CA ALA A 45 7.51 -8.07 15.04
C ALA A 45 6.06 -8.34 14.59
N ASP A 46 5.10 -7.72 15.29
CA ASP A 46 3.68 -8.08 15.21
C ASP A 46 2.77 -6.93 14.76
N ASP A 47 3.30 -5.73 14.55
CA ASP A 47 2.51 -4.56 14.15
C ASP A 47 2.98 -3.99 12.81
N VAL A 48 2.02 -3.61 11.98
CA VAL A 48 2.24 -3.02 10.66
C VAL A 48 1.52 -1.68 10.60
N ASP A 49 2.26 -0.63 10.29
CA ASP A 49 1.70 0.70 10.09
C ASP A 49 1.42 0.92 8.61
N VAL A 50 0.29 1.57 8.34
CA VAL A 50 0.01 2.22 7.06
C VAL A 50 0.33 3.70 7.24
N TRP A 51 1.27 4.18 6.44
CA TRP A 51 1.64 5.57 6.32
C TRP A 51 1.00 6.15 5.08
N MET A 52 0.54 7.39 5.17
CA MET A 52 -0.06 8.13 4.06
C MET A 52 0.78 9.36 3.77
N ALA A 53 1.13 9.53 2.51
CA ALA A 53 1.78 10.74 2.04
C ALA A 53 0.78 11.89 2.05
N ASN A 54 1.21 13.00 2.64
CA ASN A 54 0.56 14.28 2.42
C ASN A 54 0.89 14.79 1.02
N LYS A 55 0.17 15.82 0.58
CA LYS A 55 0.50 16.52 -0.66
C LYS A 55 1.96 16.97 -0.64
N ILE A 56 2.63 16.79 -1.78
CA ILE A 56 3.95 17.36 -2.01
C ILE A 56 3.81 18.87 -1.91
N ASP A 57 4.60 19.50 -1.05
CA ASP A 57 4.60 20.95 -0.94
C ASP A 57 5.36 21.60 -2.11
N SER A 58 5.37 22.94 -2.17
CA SER A 58 6.05 23.68 -3.23
C SER A 58 7.56 23.46 -3.27
N THR A 59 8.15 22.87 -2.23
CA THR A 59 9.58 22.57 -2.15
C THR A 59 9.91 21.16 -2.65
N GLY A 60 8.91 20.39 -3.08
CA GLY A 60 9.07 18.99 -3.44
C GLY A 60 9.16 18.06 -2.22
N ALA A 61 8.99 18.59 -1.00
CA ALA A 61 9.03 17.79 0.20
C ALA A 61 7.69 17.07 0.40
N MET A 62 7.78 15.75 0.62
CA MET A 62 6.65 14.90 0.95
C MET A 62 6.73 14.54 2.43
N SER A 63 5.73 14.92 3.21
CA SER A 63 5.59 14.46 4.59
C SER A 63 4.67 13.26 4.64
N TRP A 64 4.90 12.38 5.62
CA TRP A 64 4.08 11.20 5.86
C TRP A 64 3.37 11.34 7.18
N SER A 65 2.11 10.93 7.23
CA SER A 65 1.33 10.79 8.45
C SER A 65 0.92 9.34 8.64
N LYS A 66 0.93 8.88 9.89
CA LYS A 66 0.45 7.55 10.21
C LYS A 66 -1.07 7.53 10.06
N PHE A 67 -1.58 6.61 9.25
CA PHE A 67 -3.00 6.44 8.99
C PHE A 67 -3.65 5.43 9.95
N ILE A 68 -3.08 4.22 10.04
CA ILE A 68 -3.57 3.15 10.92
C ILE A 68 -2.42 2.21 11.29
N THR A 69 -2.49 1.63 12.48
CA THR A 69 -1.71 0.43 12.84
C THR A 69 -2.64 -0.77 12.74
N VAL A 70 -2.23 -1.78 12.00
CA VAL A 70 -2.91 -3.07 11.98
C VAL A 70 -2.03 -4.11 12.64
N LYS A 71 -2.64 -4.92 13.49
CA LYS A 71 -1.94 -6.09 14.05
C LYS A 71 -1.71 -7.07 12.93
N ARG A 72 -0.51 -7.65 12.89
CA ARG A 72 -0.20 -8.87 12.14
C ARG A 72 -0.94 -10.01 12.84
N VAL A 73 -2.24 -10.12 12.58
CA VAL A 73 -3.10 -11.09 13.29
C VAL A 73 -2.59 -12.51 13.02
N TYR A 74 -2.09 -13.16 14.07
CA TYR A 74 -1.64 -14.56 14.11
C TYR A 74 -2.80 -15.57 14.20
N ASN A 75 -3.98 -15.28 13.66
CA ASN A 75 -5.06 -16.27 13.67
C ASN A 75 -4.82 -17.28 12.53
N ASN A 76 -4.40 -18.49 12.90
CA ASN A 76 -4.26 -19.68 12.03
C ASN A 76 -3.25 -19.56 10.87
N ASN A 77 -2.01 -19.11 11.14
CA ASN A 77 -0.87 -19.23 10.21
C ASN A 77 -1.03 -18.55 8.84
N GLN A 78 -1.98 -17.64 8.67
CA GLN A 78 -2.12 -16.91 7.41
C GLN A 78 -1.20 -15.67 7.43
N TRP A 79 -0.04 -15.82 6.80
CA TRP A 79 0.92 -14.73 6.63
C TRP A 79 0.32 -13.67 5.69
N MET A 80 -0.33 -12.67 6.29
CA MET A 80 -1.17 -11.71 5.56
C MET A 80 -0.38 -10.67 4.76
N PHE A 81 0.81 -10.28 5.25
CA PHE A 81 1.59 -9.21 4.65
C PHE A 81 2.91 -9.71 4.06
N LEU A 82 2.98 -9.71 2.73
CA LEU A 82 4.15 -10.10 1.94
C LEU A 82 4.73 -8.88 1.23
N THR A 83 6.05 -8.85 1.07
CA THR A 83 6.71 -7.81 0.27
C THR A 83 6.20 -7.85 -1.18
N GLY A 84 5.84 -6.70 -1.73
CA GLY A 84 5.32 -6.54 -3.09
C GLY A 84 3.84 -6.90 -3.26
N MET A 85 3.08 -7.09 -2.17
CA MET A 85 1.64 -7.33 -2.28
C MET A 85 0.87 -6.09 -2.73
N ASN A 86 -0.25 -6.31 -3.42
CA ASN A 86 -1.22 -5.24 -3.69
C ASN A 86 -2.18 -5.11 -2.51
N TYR A 87 -2.57 -3.90 -2.18
CA TYR A 87 -3.64 -3.62 -1.21
C TYR A 87 -4.35 -2.32 -1.60
N LEU A 88 -5.52 -2.07 -1.01
CA LEU A 88 -6.26 -0.82 -1.16
C LEU A 88 -6.45 -0.19 0.22
N VAL A 89 -6.58 1.13 0.25
CA VAL A 89 -6.88 1.90 1.45
C VAL A 89 -8.25 2.55 1.31
N ASP A 90 -9.10 2.32 2.31
CA ASP A 90 -10.38 3.01 2.47
C ASP A 90 -10.25 4.04 3.60
N GLU A 91 -10.06 5.30 3.20
CA GLU A 91 -9.86 6.43 4.12
C GLU A 91 -11.07 6.61 5.05
N LYS A 92 -12.29 6.48 4.50
CA LYS A 92 -13.55 6.71 5.22
C LYS A 92 -13.79 5.67 6.31
N ASN A 93 -13.58 4.41 5.98
CA ASN A 93 -13.83 3.31 6.91
C ASN A 93 -12.61 2.98 7.79
N LYS A 94 -11.48 3.66 7.58
CA LYS A 94 -10.20 3.44 8.26
C LYS A 94 -9.80 1.96 8.22
N VAL A 95 -9.75 1.39 7.02
CA VAL A 95 -9.38 -0.02 6.78
C VAL A 95 -8.49 -0.16 5.55
N ILE A 96 -7.77 -1.28 5.48
CA ILE A 96 -7.13 -1.74 4.25
C ILE A 96 -7.85 -2.98 3.72
N VAL A 97 -7.84 -3.13 2.40
CA VAL A 97 -8.34 -4.32 1.71
C VAL A 97 -7.16 -5.01 1.01
N CYS A 98 -6.89 -6.26 1.35
CA CYS A 98 -5.74 -6.98 0.80
C CYS A 98 -6.10 -8.43 0.46
N PRO A 99 -5.36 -9.09 -0.46
CA PRO A 99 -5.56 -10.49 -0.76
C PRO A 99 -5.15 -11.34 0.43
N GLY A 100 -5.99 -12.29 0.80
CA GLY A 100 -5.61 -13.38 1.69
C GLY A 100 -4.98 -14.52 0.90
N LYS A 101 -4.09 -15.26 1.55
CA LYS A 101 -3.54 -16.52 1.03
C LYS A 101 -3.86 -17.61 2.04
N SER A 102 -4.78 -18.52 1.71
CA SER A 102 -4.88 -19.80 2.43
C SER A 102 -4.09 -20.87 1.69
N LEU A 103 -3.68 -21.91 2.42
CA LEU A 103 -3.00 -23.07 1.88
C LEU A 103 -3.95 -23.95 1.02
N ASP A 104 -5.26 -23.92 1.30
CA ASP A 104 -6.19 -24.96 0.84
C ASP A 104 -7.41 -24.45 0.04
N SER A 105 -7.65 -23.15 -0.04
CA SER A 105 -8.76 -22.57 -0.81
C SER A 105 -8.39 -21.23 -1.46
N GLY A 106 -9.12 -20.88 -2.52
CA GLY A 106 -8.79 -19.83 -3.49
C GLY A 106 -8.51 -18.42 -2.93
N ARG A 107 -8.28 -17.47 -3.83
CA ARG A 107 -7.98 -16.07 -3.44
C ARG A 107 -9.23 -15.40 -2.84
N PHE A 108 -9.20 -15.12 -1.54
CA PHE A 108 -10.17 -14.26 -0.83
C PHE A 108 -9.56 -12.89 -0.54
N LEU A 109 -10.40 -11.96 -0.06
CA LEU A 109 -9.97 -10.64 0.38
C LEU A 109 -10.11 -10.54 1.90
N HIS A 110 -9.22 -9.77 2.52
CA HIS A 110 -9.36 -9.33 3.90
C HIS A 110 -9.69 -7.86 3.94
N ILE A 111 -10.57 -7.50 4.86
CA ILE A 111 -10.77 -6.12 5.30
C ILE A 111 -10.16 -6.03 6.70
N VAL A 112 -9.08 -5.25 6.82
CA VAL A 112 -8.28 -5.15 8.05
C VAL A 112 -8.36 -3.73 8.58
N GLY A 113 -8.75 -3.58 9.84
CA GLY A 113 -8.64 -2.36 10.62
C GLY A 113 -7.80 -2.58 11.87
N GLU A 114 -7.80 -1.60 12.77
CA GLU A 114 -7.00 -1.59 13.99
C GLU A 114 -7.30 -2.80 14.91
N ASP A 115 -8.59 -3.07 15.11
CA ASP A 115 -9.08 -4.17 15.98
C ASP A 115 -9.98 -5.19 15.25
N LYS A 116 -9.98 -5.16 13.92
CA LYS A 116 -10.84 -6.05 13.12
C LYS A 116 -10.11 -6.64 11.93
N CYS A 117 -10.36 -7.90 11.65
CA CYS A 117 -9.95 -8.57 10.42
C CYS A 117 -11.11 -9.45 9.95
N ILE A 118 -11.70 -9.10 8.81
CA ILE A 118 -12.83 -9.81 8.22
C ILE A 118 -12.35 -10.49 6.95
N GLN A 119 -12.51 -11.81 6.86
CA GLN A 119 -12.34 -12.55 5.62
C GLN A 119 -13.61 -12.44 4.78
N VAL A 120 -13.47 -11.91 3.56
CA VAL A 120 -14.52 -11.84 2.57
C VAL A 120 -14.30 -13.00 1.59
N ASP A 121 -15.06 -14.07 1.76
CA ASP A 121 -15.04 -15.20 0.85
C ASP A 121 -15.80 -14.85 -0.45
N LYS A 122 -15.30 -15.36 -1.58
CA LYS A 122 -16.04 -15.31 -2.85
C LYS A 122 -16.90 -16.55 -2.93
N HIS A 123 -18.12 -16.48 -2.39
CA HIS A 123 -19.14 -17.43 -2.81
C HIS A 123 -19.53 -17.10 -4.26
N ASP A 124 -19.25 -18.03 -5.18
CA ASP A 124 -19.59 -18.01 -6.61
C ASP A 124 -19.03 -16.88 -7.47
N ALA A 125 -17.84 -17.12 -8.02
CA ALA A 125 -17.51 -16.97 -9.45
C ALA A 125 -16.00 -17.08 -9.61
N GLY A 126 -15.53 -17.74 -10.67
CA GLY A 126 -14.12 -17.91 -11.06
C GLY A 126 -13.34 -16.62 -11.36
N SER A 127 -13.72 -15.49 -10.76
CA SER A 127 -13.06 -14.20 -10.85
C SER A 127 -11.78 -14.21 -10.02
N ARG A 128 -10.65 -14.35 -10.71
CA ARG A 128 -9.31 -14.11 -10.19
C ARG A 128 -9.20 -12.63 -9.83
N CYS A 129 -9.40 -12.27 -8.56
CA CYS A 129 -9.18 -10.90 -8.11
C CYS A 129 -7.67 -10.60 -8.20
N SER A 130 -7.26 -9.90 -9.24
CA SER A 130 -6.02 -9.14 -9.26
C SER A 130 -6.40 -7.76 -8.74
N LEU A 131 -6.20 -7.50 -7.44
CA LEU A 131 -6.18 -6.12 -6.98
C LEU A 131 -5.16 -5.42 -7.87
N LEU A 132 -5.64 -4.44 -8.62
CA LEU A 132 -4.97 -3.82 -9.75
C LEU A 132 -3.49 -3.54 -9.46
N LEU A 133 -2.66 -3.72 -10.48
CA LEU A 133 -1.32 -3.14 -10.56
C LEU A 133 -1.43 -1.67 -10.16
N SER A 134 -0.88 -1.31 -8.99
CA SER A 134 -0.64 0.07 -8.61
C SER A 134 0.23 0.69 -9.70
N TYR A 135 -0.41 1.47 -10.58
CA TYR A 135 0.18 2.02 -11.78
C TYR A 135 1.07 3.24 -11.48
N ALA A 136 2.08 3.39 -12.34
CA ALA A 136 3.12 4.40 -12.31
C ALA A 136 2.56 5.83 -12.39
N PRO A 137 3.11 6.79 -11.63
CA PRO A 137 2.70 8.18 -11.76
C PRO A 137 3.14 8.67 -13.16
N THR A 138 2.14 9.12 -13.94
CA THR A 138 2.26 9.84 -15.22
C THR A 138 3.03 9.12 -16.34
N LEU A 139 2.34 8.36 -17.21
CA LEU A 139 2.76 8.30 -18.62
C LEU A 139 2.37 9.63 -19.27
N VAL A 140 3.33 10.53 -19.36
CA VAL A 140 3.28 11.58 -20.37
C VAL A 140 3.31 10.88 -21.73
N SER A 141 2.38 11.23 -22.63
CA SER A 141 2.47 10.76 -24.01
C SER A 141 3.80 11.24 -24.59
N ALA A 142 4.63 10.33 -25.12
CA ALA A 142 5.88 10.66 -25.79
C ALA A 142 5.67 11.40 -27.14
N SER A 143 4.50 12.01 -27.36
CA SER A 143 4.16 12.79 -28.55
C SER A 143 4.47 14.28 -28.40
N ASP A 144 4.77 14.78 -27.20
CA ASP A 144 4.93 16.23 -26.95
C ASP A 144 6.40 16.64 -26.76
N ILE A 145 7.34 15.73 -27.05
CA ILE A 145 8.77 16.03 -27.22
C ILE A 145 9.10 15.76 -28.69
N LEU A 146 8.69 16.69 -29.56
CA LEU A 146 9.33 17.01 -30.85
C LEU A 146 8.81 18.36 -31.36
#